data_AF-A0A6I2GD46-F1
#
_entry.id   AF-A0A6I2GD46-F1
#
_cell.length_a   1.000
_cell.length_b   1.000
_cell.length_c   1.000
_cell.angle_alpha   90.00
_cell.angle_beta   90.00
_cell.angle_gamma   90.00
#
_symmetry.space_group_name_H-M   'P 1'
#
loop_
_entity.id
_entity.type
_entity.pdbx_description
1 polymer ?
#
loop_
_entity_poly.entity_id
_entity_poly.type
_entity_poly.pdbx_seq_one_letter_code
_entity_poly.pdbx_strand_id
1 'polypeptide(L)'
;MNPCVSGMIMVMEVELMLKKVNKLKNLKVSDQTKGLQMIAQVLSIMSLALALVCPHQSVHAQSEIEFGMDQADVVDIWLITDIHYMAPSLTDGGQRFEIFQKQAAGMDYEYDPDRMEALIKQIETAQMEGEQPQALIVAGDLTSNGEYQAMLDLAEYFGRIEALGTEVFVIPGNHDIHNGWAVRFEGKKTIKVQQTSPADFAEIFADFGYGEAVARDPESLSYLAQVTDDWQLLMLDTNIYSETKGQGQSESQGRVKEETIAWAETMVKQAQVLPIMHHGALSHFRGEVQEVQNDNELDAFQQFLVRHRIPLTLAGHLHTQHITSLQTPDFTLNEVITTSFSIYPGKIGRVQLSNNSANYQQIDLDMRAYFQAGAYDQYMTHLAGLHENSTHLIIFDTLYNDDELRPHTEEISEVFEALNLSFFKGSISEDWAQLEVALSGIDDHIADSDYRFFNDYLDLILSTKDYSQTELGVGW
;
A
#
# COMPACT_ATOMS: atom_id res chain seq x y z
N MET A 1 -29.07 22.11 -18.36
CA MET A 1 -28.42 23.44 -18.27
C MET A 1 -26.94 23.21 -18.01
N ASN A 2 -26.06 24.01 -18.61
CA ASN A 2 -24.61 23.76 -18.63
C ASN A 2 -24.00 23.81 -17.20
N PRO A 3 -23.23 22.81 -16.74
CA PRO A 3 -22.77 22.73 -15.34
C PRO A 3 -21.78 23.85 -14.95
N CYS A 4 -21.09 24.46 -15.91
CA CYS A 4 -20.21 25.62 -15.66
C CYS A 4 -20.97 26.92 -15.30
N VAL A 5 -22.24 27.07 -15.66
CA VAL A 5 -23.01 28.30 -15.35
C VAL A 5 -23.57 28.23 -13.91
N SER A 6 -23.72 27.03 -13.35
CA SER A 6 -24.25 26.86 -11.98
C SER A 6 -23.21 27.09 -10.89
N GLY A 7 -21.95 26.73 -11.12
CA GLY A 7 -20.85 27.04 -10.17
C GLY A 7 -20.57 28.55 -10.05
N MET A 8 -20.68 29.28 -11.16
CA MET A 8 -20.39 30.72 -11.18
C MET A 8 -21.49 31.56 -10.48
N ILE A 9 -22.75 31.09 -10.47
CA ILE A 9 -23.85 31.69 -9.71
C ILE A 9 -23.67 31.44 -8.20
N MET A 10 -23.17 30.26 -7.82
CA MET A 10 -22.95 29.88 -6.41
C MET A 10 -21.85 30.70 -5.73
N VAL A 11 -20.73 30.94 -6.42
CA VAL A 11 -19.63 31.78 -5.90
C VAL A 11 -20.09 33.24 -5.70
N MET A 12 -20.93 33.76 -6.59
CA MET A 12 -21.50 35.11 -6.45
C MET A 12 -22.47 35.24 -5.26
N GLU A 13 -23.22 34.19 -4.90
CA GLU A 13 -24.15 34.22 -3.76
C GLU A 13 -23.42 34.13 -2.40
N VAL A 14 -22.34 33.34 -2.33
CA VAL A 14 -21.48 33.24 -1.13
C VAL A 14 -20.77 34.56 -0.85
N GLU A 15 -20.27 35.24 -1.88
CA GLU A 15 -19.64 36.56 -1.72
C GLU A 15 -20.63 37.64 -1.26
N LEU A 16 -21.89 37.56 -1.70
CA LEU A 16 -22.98 38.44 -1.26
C LEU A 16 -23.36 38.18 0.21
N MET A 17 -23.31 36.92 0.65
CA MET A 17 -23.55 36.51 2.04
C MET A 17 -22.45 36.99 2.99
N LEU A 18 -21.17 36.86 2.62
CA LEU A 18 -20.04 37.38 3.40
C LEU A 18 -20.11 38.90 3.58
N LYS A 19 -20.55 39.64 2.54
CA LYS A 19 -20.82 41.09 2.63
C LYS A 19 -21.97 41.42 3.59
N LYS A 20 -22.99 40.55 3.72
CA LYS A 20 -24.09 40.71 4.69
C LYS A 20 -23.64 40.38 6.13
N VAL A 21 -22.81 39.36 6.33
CA VAL A 21 -22.24 38.99 7.65
C VAL A 21 -21.35 40.13 8.19
N ASN A 22 -20.53 40.74 7.34
CA ASN A 22 -19.73 41.89 7.77
C ASN A 22 -20.57 43.13 8.11
N LYS A 23 -21.77 43.29 7.54
CA LYS A 23 -22.73 44.35 7.96
C LYS A 23 -23.38 44.07 9.32
N LEU A 24 -23.49 42.81 9.73
CA LEU A 24 -24.08 42.44 11.03
C LEU A 24 -23.20 42.87 12.22
N LYS A 25 -21.89 42.99 12.03
CA LYS A 25 -20.93 43.40 13.09
C LYS A 25 -21.21 44.79 13.69
N ASN A 26 -22.00 45.64 13.02
CA ASN A 26 -22.32 47.01 13.44
C ASN A 26 -23.75 47.18 14.02
N LEU A 27 -24.48 46.09 14.28
CA LEU A 27 -25.84 46.14 14.84
C LEU A 27 -25.87 45.79 16.33
N LYS A 28 -26.94 46.20 17.03
CA LYS A 28 -27.17 45.81 18.43
C LYS A 28 -27.32 44.29 18.54
N VAL A 29 -26.79 43.72 19.64
CA VAL A 29 -26.67 42.27 19.87
C VAL A 29 -27.98 41.50 19.64
N SER A 30 -29.14 42.05 20.02
CA SER A 30 -30.45 41.40 19.81
C SER A 30 -30.85 41.22 18.35
N ASP A 31 -30.39 42.11 17.46
CA ASP A 31 -30.67 42.04 16.02
C ASP A 31 -29.61 41.19 15.29
N GLN A 32 -28.40 41.06 15.85
CA GLN A 32 -27.39 40.12 15.38
C GLN A 32 -27.85 38.67 15.54
N THR A 33 -28.45 38.32 16.69
CA THR A 33 -28.92 36.95 16.96
C THR A 33 -30.03 36.51 15.99
N LYS A 34 -30.97 37.40 15.67
CA LYS A 34 -32.02 37.14 14.66
C LYS A 34 -31.45 37.04 13.24
N GLY A 35 -30.46 37.87 12.90
CA GLY A 35 -29.76 37.80 11.61
C GLY A 35 -28.96 36.50 11.43
N LEU A 36 -28.28 36.05 12.49
CA LEU A 36 -27.52 34.79 12.52
C LEU A 36 -28.44 33.56 12.43
N GLN A 37 -29.59 33.56 13.12
CA GLN A 37 -30.57 32.48 13.02
C GLN A 37 -31.17 32.35 11.60
N MET A 38 -31.40 33.47 10.92
CA MET A 38 -31.91 33.45 9.55
C MET A 38 -30.86 32.94 8.54
N ILE A 39 -29.58 33.26 8.75
CA ILE A 39 -28.47 32.74 7.94
C ILE A 39 -28.26 31.24 8.19
N ALA A 40 -28.34 30.79 9.44
CA ALA A 40 -28.25 29.37 9.80
C ALA A 40 -29.39 28.54 9.19
N GLN A 41 -30.61 29.08 9.13
CA GLN A 41 -31.74 28.42 8.46
C GLN A 41 -31.54 28.32 6.94
N VAL A 42 -30.98 29.35 6.29
CA VAL A 42 -30.67 29.28 4.84
C VAL A 42 -29.53 28.31 4.55
N LEU A 43 -28.49 28.27 5.39
CA LEU A 43 -27.40 27.31 5.29
C LEU A 43 -27.89 25.88 5.50
N SER A 44 -28.79 25.65 6.47
CA SER A 44 -29.39 24.34 6.72
C SER A 44 -30.29 23.86 5.57
N ILE A 45 -30.93 24.77 4.82
CA ILE A 45 -31.72 24.43 3.64
C ILE A 45 -30.82 24.18 2.43
N MET A 46 -29.68 24.89 2.30
CA MET A 46 -28.69 24.64 1.25
C MET A 46 -27.91 23.33 1.46
N SER A 47 -27.58 22.96 2.69
CA SER A 47 -26.96 21.66 2.99
C SER A 47 -27.93 20.49 2.74
N LEU A 48 -29.23 20.68 2.96
CA LEU A 48 -30.26 19.71 2.58
C LEU A 48 -30.43 19.56 1.05
N ALA A 49 -30.11 20.61 0.28
CA ALA A 49 -30.11 20.58 -1.19
C ALA A 49 -28.80 20.00 -1.78
N LEU A 50 -27.65 20.17 -1.10
CA LEU A 50 -26.37 19.54 -1.47
C LEU A 50 -26.42 18.01 -1.27
N ALA A 51 -27.12 17.53 -0.23
CA ALA A 51 -27.31 16.11 0.05
C ALA A 51 -28.16 15.37 -1.02
N LEU A 52 -28.82 16.09 -1.93
CA LEU A 52 -29.63 15.51 -3.01
C LEU A 52 -28.97 15.58 -4.40
N VAL A 53 -27.75 16.11 -4.54
CA VAL A 53 -27.06 16.27 -5.84
C VAL A 53 -25.62 15.74 -5.87
N CYS A 54 -25.08 15.19 -4.78
CA CYS A 54 -23.78 14.51 -4.80
C CYS A 54 -23.78 13.26 -3.91
N PRO A 55 -23.84 12.04 -4.48
CA PRO A 55 -23.21 10.90 -3.87
C PRO A 55 -21.81 10.78 -4.49
N HIS A 56 -20.79 11.35 -3.84
CA HIS A 56 -19.47 10.72 -3.84
C HIS A 56 -19.41 9.88 -2.57
N GLN A 57 -20.17 8.79 -2.60
CA GLN A 57 -19.95 7.68 -1.69
C GLN A 57 -18.97 6.76 -2.41
N SER A 58 -17.77 6.63 -1.85
CA SER A 58 -17.06 5.36 -1.89
C SER A 58 -17.97 4.32 -1.24
N VAL A 59 -18.83 3.69 -2.04
CA VAL A 59 -19.63 2.55 -1.61
C VAL A 59 -18.73 1.34 -1.77
N HIS A 60 -18.53 0.58 -0.70
CA HIS A 60 -17.88 -0.72 -0.80
C HIS A 60 -18.85 -1.68 -1.49
N ALA A 61 -18.46 -2.18 -2.66
CA ALA A 61 -19.15 -3.29 -3.30
C ALA A 61 -18.33 -4.56 -3.06
N GLN A 62 -18.82 -5.43 -2.19
CA GLN A 62 -18.58 -6.86 -2.37
C GLN A 62 -19.93 -7.53 -2.58
N SER A 63 -20.08 -8.11 -3.75
CA SER A 63 -20.99 -9.23 -3.95
C SER A 63 -20.29 -10.46 -3.38
N GLU A 64 -20.87 -11.11 -2.37
CA GLU A 64 -20.56 -12.51 -2.05
C GLU A 64 -20.91 -13.34 -3.29
N ILE A 65 -19.93 -13.57 -4.16
CA ILE A 65 -20.06 -14.55 -5.24
C ILE A 65 -19.10 -15.67 -4.92
N GLU A 66 -19.62 -16.76 -4.34
CA GLU A 66 -18.97 -18.06 -4.44
C GLU A 66 -18.95 -18.47 -5.93
N PHE A 67 -17.84 -18.19 -6.60
CA PHE A 67 -17.56 -18.79 -7.90
C PHE A 67 -17.04 -20.21 -7.65
N GLY A 68 -17.86 -21.21 -7.99
CA GLY A 68 -17.37 -22.58 -8.15
C GLY A 68 -16.35 -22.61 -9.29
N MET A 69 -15.08 -22.79 -8.96
CA MET A 69 -13.99 -22.86 -9.93
C MET A 69 -13.92 -24.29 -10.51
N ASP A 70 -14.08 -24.43 -11.82
CA ASP A 70 -13.68 -25.65 -12.52
C ASP A 70 -12.13 -25.71 -12.45
N GLN A 71 -11.61 -26.67 -11.70
CA GLN A 71 -10.17 -26.78 -11.36
C GLN A 71 -9.23 -27.02 -12.55
N ALA A 72 -9.73 -27.20 -13.77
CA ALA A 72 -8.90 -27.63 -14.90
C ALA A 72 -8.03 -26.51 -15.50
N ASP A 73 -8.36 -25.23 -15.28
CA ASP A 73 -7.73 -24.09 -15.96
C ASP A 73 -7.34 -22.93 -15.01
N VAL A 74 -7.08 -23.21 -13.73
CA VAL A 74 -6.74 -22.19 -12.73
C VAL A 74 -5.23 -21.98 -12.66
N VAL A 75 -4.79 -20.72 -12.75
CA VAL A 75 -3.41 -20.33 -12.48
C VAL A 75 -3.31 -19.83 -11.05
N ASP A 76 -2.40 -20.39 -10.27
CA ASP A 76 -2.09 -19.92 -8.93
C ASP A 76 -0.79 -19.12 -8.95
N ILE A 77 -0.85 -17.89 -8.45
CA ILE A 77 0.26 -16.95 -8.41
C ILE A 77 0.40 -16.47 -6.98
N TRP A 78 1.61 -16.50 -6.45
CA TRP A 78 1.91 -15.85 -5.17
C TRP A 78 2.52 -14.48 -5.43
N LEU A 79 2.26 -13.54 -4.54
CA LEU A 79 2.71 -12.17 -4.61
C LEU A 79 3.30 -11.77 -3.26
N ILE A 80 4.53 -11.26 -3.31
CA ILE A 80 5.18 -10.59 -2.19
C ILE A 80 5.59 -9.18 -2.63
N THR A 81 5.77 -8.30 -1.67
CA THR A 81 6.18 -6.91 -1.90
C THR A 81 6.93 -6.41 -0.68
N ASP A 82 7.75 -5.37 -0.85
CA ASP A 82 8.38 -4.66 0.26
C ASP A 82 9.19 -5.63 1.15
N ILE A 83 10.01 -6.45 0.47
CA ILE A 83 10.94 -7.39 1.11
C ILE A 83 11.98 -6.61 1.92
N HIS A 84 12.37 -5.42 1.43
CA HIS A 84 13.36 -4.55 2.06
C HIS A 84 14.66 -5.29 2.44
N TYR A 85 15.06 -6.30 1.66
CA TYR A 85 16.12 -7.22 2.02
C TYR A 85 17.45 -6.49 2.31
N MET A 86 18.05 -6.81 3.46
CA MET A 86 19.41 -6.42 3.82
C MET A 86 20.32 -7.63 3.80
N ALA A 87 21.26 -7.65 2.84
CA ALA A 87 22.26 -8.71 2.78
C ALA A 87 23.04 -8.83 4.10
N PRO A 88 23.20 -10.03 4.68
CA PRO A 88 23.95 -10.23 5.93
C PRO A 88 25.39 -9.70 5.87
N SER A 89 25.98 -9.64 4.68
CA SER A 89 27.31 -9.07 4.45
C SER A 89 27.39 -7.54 4.62
N LEU A 90 26.25 -6.85 4.69
CA LEU A 90 26.13 -5.40 4.85
C LEU A 90 25.98 -4.96 6.31
N THR A 91 26.02 -5.87 7.27
CA THR A 91 25.94 -5.52 8.68
C THR A 91 26.81 -6.43 9.53
N ASP A 92 27.49 -5.89 10.53
CA ASP A 92 28.18 -6.66 11.56
C ASP A 92 27.31 -6.86 12.82
N GLY A 93 26.03 -6.48 12.77
CA GLY A 93 25.13 -6.47 13.93
C GLY A 93 25.54 -5.45 15.00
N GLY A 94 26.46 -4.53 14.68
CA GLY A 94 26.99 -3.58 15.62
C GLY A 94 26.01 -2.45 15.98
N GLN A 95 26.45 -1.61 16.92
CA GLN A 95 25.64 -0.51 17.47
C GLN A 95 24.93 0.36 16.41
N ARG A 96 25.57 0.64 15.27
CA ARG A 96 24.94 1.47 14.23
C ARG A 96 23.77 0.77 13.56
N PHE A 97 23.86 -0.54 13.33
CA PHE A 97 22.77 -1.36 12.80
C PHE A 97 21.63 -1.45 13.83
N GLU A 98 21.92 -1.69 15.11
CA GLU A 98 20.88 -1.70 16.15
C GLU A 98 20.08 -0.38 16.21
N ILE A 99 20.75 0.76 16.01
CA ILE A 99 20.08 2.07 15.93
C ILE A 99 19.23 2.15 14.66
N PHE A 100 19.72 1.63 13.54
CA PHE A 100 18.99 1.60 12.27
C PHE A 100 17.73 0.74 12.38
N GLN A 101 17.83 -0.49 12.90
CA GLN A 101 16.70 -1.40 13.15
C GLN A 101 15.59 -0.73 13.98
N LYS A 102 15.96 -0.04 15.06
CA LYS A 102 15.00 0.69 15.92
C LYS A 102 14.31 1.86 15.24
N GLN A 103 14.86 2.36 14.14
CA GLN A 103 14.36 3.50 13.37
C GLN A 103 13.70 3.06 12.05
N ALA A 104 13.64 1.75 11.78
CA ALA A 104 13.22 1.18 10.51
C ALA A 104 11.69 1.09 10.31
N ALA A 105 10.93 1.95 11.01
CA ALA A 105 9.48 2.03 10.90
C ALA A 105 8.72 0.67 11.04
N GLY A 106 9.27 -0.28 11.80
CA GLY A 106 8.66 -1.60 12.01
C GLY A 106 9.16 -2.71 11.07
N MET A 107 10.04 -2.39 10.11
CA MET A 107 10.72 -3.40 9.28
C MET A 107 11.64 -4.26 10.13
N ASP A 108 11.63 -5.56 9.87
CA ASP A 108 12.54 -6.53 10.46
C ASP A 108 13.70 -6.80 9.49
N TYR A 109 14.93 -6.43 9.83
CA TYR A 109 16.12 -6.83 9.05
C TYR A 109 16.88 -8.01 9.69
N GLU A 110 16.43 -8.51 10.85
CA GLU A 110 17.11 -9.59 11.57
C GLU A 110 16.81 -10.95 10.94
N TYR A 111 15.58 -11.18 10.48
CA TYR A 111 15.12 -12.46 9.89
C TYR A 111 14.93 -12.43 8.37
N ASP A 112 15.56 -11.49 7.67
CA ASP A 112 15.49 -11.35 6.21
C ASP A 112 15.81 -12.66 5.46
N PRO A 113 16.99 -13.30 5.68
CA PRO A 113 17.30 -14.59 5.06
C PRO A 113 16.30 -15.68 5.43
N ASP A 114 15.87 -15.73 6.69
CA ASP A 114 14.97 -16.76 7.20
C ASP A 114 13.60 -16.69 6.52
N ARG A 115 13.08 -15.49 6.25
CA ARG A 115 11.82 -15.32 5.50
C ARG A 115 11.93 -15.81 4.06
N MET A 116 13.03 -15.49 3.37
CA MET A 116 13.25 -15.96 1.99
C MET A 116 13.40 -17.48 1.94
N GLU A 117 14.11 -18.06 2.89
CA GLU A 117 14.22 -19.52 3.03
C GLU A 117 12.85 -20.15 3.32
N ALA A 118 12.04 -19.54 4.20
CA ALA A 118 10.69 -20.02 4.50
C ALA A 118 9.78 -20.00 3.28
N LEU A 119 9.86 -18.95 2.45
CA LEU A 119 9.11 -18.88 1.21
C LEU A 119 9.48 -20.03 0.26
N ILE A 120 10.79 -20.27 0.06
CA ILE A 120 11.27 -21.40 -0.76
C ILE A 120 10.75 -22.72 -0.20
N LYS A 121 10.81 -22.91 1.12
CA LYS A 121 10.35 -24.14 1.76
C LYS A 121 8.84 -24.35 1.61
N GLN A 122 8.07 -23.27 1.70
CA GLN A 122 6.64 -23.30 1.53
C GLN A 122 6.26 -23.64 0.08
N ILE A 123 6.96 -23.09 -0.92
CA ILE A 123 6.79 -23.46 -2.34
C ILE A 123 7.17 -24.92 -2.57
N GLU A 124 8.29 -25.39 -2.02
CA GLU A 124 8.70 -26.80 -2.11
C GLU A 124 7.64 -27.73 -1.51
N THR A 125 7.02 -27.33 -0.39
CA THR A 125 5.96 -28.10 0.27
C THR A 125 4.70 -28.15 -0.60
N ALA A 126 4.26 -27.01 -1.11
CA ALA A 126 3.13 -26.91 -2.03
C ALA A 126 3.37 -27.75 -3.29
N GLN A 127 4.60 -27.79 -3.82
CA GLN A 127 4.98 -28.66 -4.93
C GLN A 127 4.80 -30.15 -4.61
N MET A 128 5.23 -30.62 -3.44
CA MET A 128 5.04 -32.01 -3.05
C MET A 128 3.56 -32.40 -2.92
N GLU A 129 2.69 -31.42 -2.66
CA GLU A 129 1.25 -31.58 -2.50
C GLU A 129 0.46 -31.39 -3.81
N GLY A 130 1.12 -30.94 -4.88
CA GLY A 130 0.49 -30.63 -6.16
C GLY A 130 -0.25 -29.28 -6.18
N GLU A 131 0.08 -28.39 -5.24
CA GLU A 131 -0.49 -27.04 -5.06
C GLU A 131 0.53 -25.93 -5.29
N GLN A 132 1.63 -26.22 -5.99
CA GLN A 132 2.69 -25.26 -6.29
C GLN A 132 2.14 -24.05 -7.06
N PRO A 133 2.50 -22.81 -6.67
CA PRO A 133 2.21 -21.65 -7.50
C PRO A 133 2.98 -21.72 -8.81
N GLN A 134 2.30 -21.43 -9.91
CA GLN A 134 2.91 -21.32 -11.24
C GLN A 134 3.90 -20.15 -11.31
N ALA A 135 3.60 -19.05 -10.60
CA ALA A 135 4.47 -17.88 -10.57
C ALA A 135 4.55 -17.24 -9.17
N LEU A 136 5.67 -16.57 -8.91
CA LEU A 136 5.88 -15.63 -7.82
C LEU A 136 6.09 -14.22 -8.40
N ILE A 137 5.26 -13.28 -7.97
CA ILE A 137 5.39 -11.86 -8.26
C ILE A 137 6.10 -11.17 -7.10
N VAL A 138 7.05 -10.29 -7.40
CA VAL A 138 7.70 -9.39 -6.44
C VAL A 138 7.42 -7.94 -6.84
N ALA A 139 6.51 -7.27 -6.13
CA ALA A 139 5.94 -5.98 -6.51
C ALA A 139 6.70 -4.75 -5.94
N GLY A 140 8.02 -4.79 -6.00
CA GLY A 140 8.88 -3.68 -5.61
C GLY A 140 9.37 -3.69 -4.17
N ASP A 141 10.24 -2.73 -3.88
CA ASP A 141 11.03 -2.58 -2.65
C ASP A 141 11.68 -3.90 -2.24
N LEU A 142 12.47 -4.42 -3.17
CA LEU A 142 13.20 -5.67 -3.00
C LEU A 142 14.25 -5.53 -1.89
N THR A 143 14.95 -4.40 -1.86
CA THR A 143 16.09 -4.17 -0.98
C THR A 143 15.85 -3.02 -0.02
N SER A 144 16.58 -2.98 1.10
CA SER A 144 16.44 -1.90 2.09
C SER A 144 16.65 -0.52 1.47
N ASN A 145 17.74 -0.31 0.73
CA ASN A 145 18.05 0.98 0.11
C ASN A 145 18.86 0.82 -1.20
N GLY A 146 18.56 -0.17 -2.03
CA GLY A 146 19.14 -0.29 -3.37
C GLY A 146 20.59 -0.76 -3.38
N GLU A 147 21.01 -1.51 -2.37
CA GLU A 147 22.34 -2.10 -2.29
C GLU A 147 22.51 -3.21 -3.35
N TYR A 148 23.51 -3.05 -4.21
CA TYR A 148 23.78 -4.02 -5.29
C TYR A 148 24.00 -5.44 -4.78
N GLN A 149 24.64 -5.61 -3.61
CA GLN A 149 24.85 -6.93 -3.02
C GLN A 149 23.52 -7.59 -2.59
N ALA A 150 22.57 -6.81 -2.06
CA ALA A 150 21.26 -7.33 -1.66
C ALA A 150 20.46 -7.81 -2.89
N MET A 151 20.58 -7.13 -4.04
CA MET A 151 19.99 -7.58 -5.30
C MET A 151 20.56 -8.94 -5.76
N LEU A 152 21.87 -9.14 -5.63
CA LEU A 152 22.50 -10.41 -5.99
C LEU A 152 22.06 -11.57 -5.08
N ASP A 153 21.96 -11.32 -3.78
CA ASP A 153 21.50 -12.32 -2.81
C ASP A 153 20.04 -12.72 -3.10
N LEU A 154 19.17 -11.74 -3.43
CA LEU A 154 17.79 -12.00 -3.84
C LEU A 154 17.70 -12.79 -5.15
N ALA A 155 18.52 -12.47 -6.15
CA ALA A 155 18.59 -13.23 -7.39
C ALA A 155 18.96 -14.71 -7.14
N GLU A 156 19.80 -15.01 -6.14
CA GLU A 156 20.09 -16.39 -5.74
C GLU A 156 18.86 -17.10 -5.16
N TYR A 157 18.09 -16.42 -4.29
CA TYR A 157 16.83 -16.97 -3.78
C TYR A 157 15.82 -17.21 -4.89
N PHE A 158 15.64 -16.25 -5.81
CA PHE A 158 14.72 -16.39 -6.94
C PHE A 158 15.11 -17.52 -7.88
N GLY A 159 16.41 -17.67 -8.19
CA GLY A 159 16.89 -18.80 -9.00
C GLY A 159 16.62 -20.17 -8.35
N ARG A 160 16.59 -20.25 -7.01
CA ARG A 160 16.19 -21.47 -6.29
C ARG A 160 14.67 -21.72 -6.36
N ILE A 161 13.86 -20.66 -6.40
CA ILE A 161 12.40 -20.75 -6.60
C ILE A 161 12.11 -21.26 -8.03
N GLU A 162 12.77 -20.72 -9.04
CA GLU A 162 12.64 -21.20 -10.43
C GLU A 162 13.14 -22.62 -10.63
N ALA A 163 14.17 -23.04 -9.89
CA ALA A 163 14.63 -24.42 -9.89
C ALA A 163 13.57 -25.41 -9.34
N LEU A 164 12.59 -24.93 -8.56
CA LEU A 164 11.40 -25.69 -8.18
C LEU A 164 10.34 -25.68 -9.28
N GLY A 165 10.42 -24.83 -10.30
CA GLY A 165 9.45 -24.74 -11.40
C GLY A 165 8.36 -23.67 -11.20
N THR A 166 8.56 -22.75 -10.25
CA THR A 166 7.73 -21.54 -10.09
C THR A 166 8.46 -20.39 -10.79
N GLU A 167 7.87 -19.79 -11.82
CA GLU A 167 8.44 -18.62 -12.51
C GLU A 167 8.50 -17.41 -11.57
N VAL A 168 9.49 -16.52 -11.72
CA VAL A 168 9.58 -15.31 -10.89
C VAL A 168 9.50 -14.06 -11.75
N PHE A 169 8.66 -13.10 -11.35
CA PHE A 169 8.52 -11.81 -12.04
C PHE A 169 8.73 -10.66 -11.05
N VAL A 170 9.66 -9.76 -11.34
CA VAL A 170 10.03 -8.67 -10.42
C VAL A 170 9.93 -7.30 -11.07
N ILE A 171 9.44 -6.32 -10.30
CA ILE A 171 9.55 -4.89 -10.61
C ILE A 171 10.28 -4.18 -9.47
N PRO A 172 10.98 -3.06 -9.71
CA PRO A 172 11.57 -2.28 -8.63
C PRO A 172 10.50 -1.54 -7.82
N GLY A 173 10.83 -1.20 -6.58
CA GLY A 173 10.17 -0.15 -5.82
C GLY A 173 11.05 1.09 -5.67
N ASN A 174 10.58 2.06 -4.88
CA ASN A 174 11.24 3.34 -4.79
C ASN A 174 12.58 3.26 -4.06
N HIS A 175 12.83 2.20 -3.28
CA HIS A 175 14.09 2.00 -2.58
C HIS A 175 15.21 1.40 -3.43
N ASP A 176 14.90 0.81 -4.57
CA ASP A 176 15.78 -0.15 -5.24
C ASP A 176 16.82 0.46 -6.19
N ILE A 177 16.48 1.58 -6.85
CA ILE A 177 17.24 2.11 -7.98
C ILE A 177 17.91 3.43 -7.63
N HIS A 178 19.23 3.50 -7.87
CA HIS A 178 20.06 4.68 -7.66
C HIS A 178 19.87 5.34 -6.29
N ASN A 179 19.53 4.56 -5.27
CA ASN A 179 19.21 5.12 -3.96
C ASN A 179 20.49 5.61 -3.26
N GLY A 180 20.52 6.91 -2.96
CA GLY A 180 21.66 7.54 -2.30
C GLY A 180 21.95 6.96 -0.92
N TRP A 181 21.02 6.22 -0.32
CA TRP A 181 21.10 5.62 1.01
C TRP A 181 21.66 4.20 1.05
N ALA A 182 22.04 3.59 -0.08
CA ALA A 182 22.73 2.29 -0.12
C ALA A 182 23.97 2.25 0.80
N VAL A 183 23.91 1.48 1.89
CA VAL A 183 24.96 1.48 2.93
C VAL A 183 25.23 0.09 3.51
N ARG A 184 26.39 -0.06 4.15
CA ARG A 184 26.67 -1.11 5.12
C ARG A 184 26.97 -0.52 6.50
N PHE A 185 26.70 -1.30 7.54
CA PHE A 185 26.93 -0.95 8.93
C PHE A 185 28.12 -1.71 9.49
N GLU A 186 29.07 -0.98 10.09
CA GLU A 186 30.25 -1.55 10.75
C GLU A 186 30.52 -0.82 12.08
N GLY A 187 30.31 -1.51 13.19
CA GLY A 187 30.45 -1.02 14.55
C GLY A 187 29.56 0.20 14.80
N LYS A 188 30.14 1.40 14.71
CA LYS A 188 29.43 2.69 14.93
C LYS A 188 29.28 3.51 13.65
N LYS A 189 29.64 2.97 12.49
CA LYS A 189 29.73 3.69 11.24
C LYS A 189 28.70 3.20 10.25
N THR A 190 28.26 4.12 9.41
CA THR A 190 27.55 3.85 8.16
C THR A 190 28.52 4.12 7.02
N ILE A 191 28.64 3.18 6.08
CA ILE A 191 29.58 3.27 4.97
C ILE A 191 28.83 3.05 3.66
N LYS A 192 28.96 3.98 2.71
CA LYS A 192 28.32 3.86 1.40
C LYS A 192 28.82 2.62 0.66
N VAL A 193 27.90 1.93 0.00
CA VAL A 193 28.19 0.79 -0.87
C VAL A 193 27.71 1.06 -2.29
N GLN A 194 27.87 0.09 -3.18
CA GLN A 194 27.41 0.21 -4.55
C GLN A 194 25.87 0.26 -4.60
N GLN A 195 25.36 1.27 -5.28
CA GLN A 195 23.94 1.38 -5.65
C GLN A 195 23.68 0.57 -6.91
N THR A 196 22.46 0.06 -7.03
CA THR A 196 21.95 -0.58 -8.25
C THR A 196 21.48 0.49 -9.25
N SER A 197 21.94 0.44 -10.50
CA SER A 197 21.38 1.25 -11.59
C SER A 197 20.20 0.56 -12.27
N PRO A 198 19.39 1.24 -13.09
CA PRO A 198 18.32 0.59 -13.85
C PRO A 198 18.85 -0.55 -14.74
N ALA A 199 20.02 -0.34 -15.36
CA ALA A 199 20.65 -1.36 -16.19
C ALA A 199 21.13 -2.55 -15.36
N ASP A 200 21.73 -2.30 -14.19
CA ASP A 200 22.12 -3.37 -13.26
C ASP A 200 20.89 -4.19 -12.84
N PHE A 201 19.76 -3.54 -12.50
CA PHE A 201 18.54 -4.22 -12.10
C PHE A 201 18.01 -5.14 -13.20
N ALA A 202 17.88 -4.63 -14.43
CA ALA A 202 17.43 -5.43 -15.56
C ALA A 202 18.41 -6.56 -15.94
N GLU A 203 19.71 -6.42 -15.66
CA GLU A 203 20.72 -7.46 -15.89
C GLU A 203 20.69 -8.53 -14.79
N ILE A 204 20.65 -8.13 -13.51
CA ILE A 204 20.58 -9.04 -12.38
C ILE A 204 19.30 -9.87 -12.45
N PHE A 205 18.17 -9.22 -12.76
CA PHE A 205 16.88 -9.88 -12.85
C PHE A 205 16.49 -10.26 -14.28
N ALA A 206 17.47 -10.46 -15.17
CA ALA A 206 17.22 -10.87 -16.54
C ALA A 206 16.39 -12.17 -16.62
N ASP A 207 16.69 -13.15 -15.78
CA ASP A 207 15.96 -14.43 -15.78
C ASP A 207 14.59 -14.32 -15.07
N PHE A 208 14.35 -13.26 -14.29
CA PHE A 208 13.11 -13.09 -13.50
C PHE A 208 12.16 -12.08 -14.15
N GLY A 209 11.91 -12.30 -15.44
CA GLY A 209 10.96 -11.54 -16.27
C GLY A 209 11.58 -10.67 -17.36
N TYR A 210 12.70 -9.97 -17.11
CA TYR A 210 13.21 -8.95 -18.06
C TYR A 210 13.77 -9.52 -19.37
N GLY A 211 14.38 -10.70 -19.33
CA GLY A 211 14.92 -11.43 -20.48
C GLY A 211 13.88 -12.30 -21.17
N GLU A 212 12.76 -12.55 -20.51
CA GLU A 212 11.69 -13.46 -20.93
C GLU A 212 10.40 -12.72 -21.34
N ALA A 213 10.38 -11.41 -21.13
CA ALA A 213 9.23 -10.55 -21.41
C ALA A 213 8.74 -10.65 -22.86
N VAL A 214 7.42 -10.66 -23.03
CA VAL A 214 6.74 -10.55 -24.33
C VAL A 214 7.09 -9.22 -24.99
N ALA A 215 7.12 -8.16 -24.19
CA ALA A 215 7.47 -6.82 -24.61
C ALA A 215 8.07 -6.04 -23.43
N ARG A 216 8.96 -5.10 -23.73
CA ARG A 216 9.54 -4.17 -22.74
C ARG A 216 9.20 -2.74 -23.12
N ASP A 217 8.91 -1.93 -22.11
CA ASP A 217 8.84 -0.48 -22.28
C ASP A 217 10.25 0.09 -22.51
N PRO A 218 10.50 0.88 -23.56
CA PRO A 218 11.80 1.53 -23.75
C PRO A 218 12.09 2.64 -22.73
N GLU A 219 11.08 3.18 -22.05
CA GLU A 219 11.23 4.38 -21.20
C GLU A 219 11.25 4.07 -19.69
N SER A 220 11.07 2.82 -19.29
CA SER A 220 11.07 2.41 -17.88
C SER A 220 11.52 0.95 -17.70
N LEU A 221 11.59 0.48 -16.46
CA LEU A 221 11.76 -0.95 -16.15
C LEU A 221 10.44 -1.74 -16.23
N SER A 222 9.43 -1.22 -16.94
CA SER A 222 8.17 -1.92 -17.19
C SER A 222 8.29 -2.97 -18.29
N TYR A 223 7.52 -4.04 -18.17
CA TYR A 223 7.46 -5.10 -19.16
C TYR A 223 6.14 -5.88 -19.09
N LEU A 224 5.87 -6.68 -20.13
CA LEU A 224 4.71 -7.55 -20.21
C LEU A 224 5.17 -9.00 -20.08
N ALA A 225 4.69 -9.70 -19.05
CA ALA A 225 4.95 -11.12 -18.85
C ALA A 225 3.74 -11.95 -19.34
N GLN A 226 4.00 -13.10 -19.95
CA GLN A 226 2.96 -14.07 -20.31
C GLN A 226 2.81 -15.06 -19.17
N VAL A 227 1.58 -15.36 -18.75
CA VAL A 227 1.31 -16.37 -17.71
C VAL A 227 0.57 -17.57 -18.29
N THR A 228 -0.48 -17.31 -19.08
CA THR A 228 -1.17 -18.31 -19.90
C THR A 228 -1.49 -17.71 -21.24
N ASP A 229 -1.99 -18.48 -22.21
CA ASP A 229 -2.42 -17.94 -23.50
C ASP A 229 -3.44 -16.77 -23.38
N ASP A 230 -4.25 -16.76 -22.30
CA ASP A 230 -5.30 -15.77 -22.06
C ASP A 230 -4.90 -14.66 -21.08
N TRP A 231 -3.87 -14.89 -20.23
CA TRP A 231 -3.45 -13.96 -19.18
C TRP A 231 -2.02 -13.45 -19.36
N GLN A 232 -1.88 -12.13 -19.20
CA GLN A 232 -0.62 -11.40 -19.16
C GLN A 232 -0.54 -10.54 -17.90
N LEU A 233 0.66 -10.35 -17.39
CA LEU A 233 0.96 -9.39 -16.32
C LEU A 233 1.57 -8.14 -16.93
N LEU A 234 0.98 -6.98 -16.66
CA LEU A 234 1.57 -5.68 -16.98
C LEU A 234 2.39 -5.22 -15.79
N MET A 235 3.66 -5.58 -15.80
CA MET A 235 4.63 -5.32 -14.73
C MET A 235 5.12 -3.88 -14.89
N LEU A 236 4.69 -2.98 -14.01
CA LEU A 236 4.91 -1.53 -14.15
C LEU A 236 5.96 -1.00 -13.17
N ASP A 237 7.02 -0.42 -13.73
CA ASP A 237 7.91 0.46 -13.01
C ASP A 237 7.24 1.82 -12.80
N THR A 238 6.83 2.06 -11.56
CA THR A 238 6.13 3.27 -11.14
C THR A 238 7.06 4.27 -10.45
N ASN A 239 8.36 4.00 -10.41
CA ASN A 239 9.27 4.71 -9.53
C ASN A 239 9.83 5.98 -10.17
N ILE A 240 10.18 6.95 -9.32
CA ILE A 240 10.90 8.15 -9.73
C ILE A 240 12.33 8.05 -9.18
N TYR A 241 13.27 7.72 -10.04
CA TYR A 241 14.69 7.67 -9.69
C TYR A 241 15.52 8.51 -10.64
N SER A 242 16.70 8.95 -10.18
CA SER A 242 17.60 9.76 -10.97
C SER A 242 18.25 8.95 -12.10
N GLU A 243 18.58 9.61 -13.22
CA GLU A 243 19.32 9.00 -14.35
C GLU A 243 20.75 8.58 -13.98
N THR A 244 21.27 9.10 -12.87
CA THR A 244 22.60 8.81 -12.33
C THR A 244 22.50 8.37 -10.88
N LYS A 245 23.61 7.92 -10.29
CA LYS A 245 23.71 7.60 -8.85
C LYS A 245 23.11 8.69 -7.96
N GLY A 246 22.13 8.32 -7.15
CA GLY A 246 21.47 9.23 -6.22
C GLY A 246 22.41 9.68 -5.11
N GLN A 247 22.09 10.86 -4.57
CA GLN A 247 22.90 11.54 -3.56
C GLN A 247 22.21 11.63 -2.19
N GLY A 248 20.92 11.28 -2.13
CA GLY A 248 20.07 11.43 -0.95
C GLY A 248 19.06 10.30 -0.85
N GLN A 249 17.96 10.58 -0.17
CA GLN A 249 16.81 9.67 -0.09
C GLN A 249 16.24 9.41 -1.49
N SER A 250 15.63 8.25 -1.69
CA SER A 250 14.77 8.00 -2.84
C SER A 250 13.53 8.90 -2.81
N GLU A 251 12.97 9.18 -3.99
CA GLU A 251 11.65 9.80 -4.08
C GLU A 251 10.61 8.75 -3.68
N SER A 252 9.79 9.02 -2.67
CA SER A 252 8.69 8.13 -2.27
C SER A 252 7.49 8.18 -3.21
N GLN A 253 7.51 9.12 -4.16
CA GLN A 253 6.43 9.38 -5.10
C GLN A 253 6.46 8.41 -6.28
N GLY A 254 5.27 7.96 -6.69
CA GLY A 254 5.06 7.12 -7.85
C GLY A 254 4.53 7.89 -9.06
N ARG A 255 4.89 7.46 -10.27
CA ARG A 255 4.27 7.91 -11.54
C ARG A 255 4.32 6.82 -12.60
N VAL A 256 3.42 6.90 -13.58
CA VAL A 256 3.58 6.19 -14.87
C VAL A 256 3.73 7.24 -15.95
N LYS A 257 4.87 7.21 -16.67
CA LYS A 257 5.18 8.17 -17.74
C LYS A 257 4.13 8.09 -18.85
N GLU A 258 3.84 9.20 -19.52
CA GLU A 258 2.90 9.21 -20.65
C GLU A 258 3.33 8.24 -21.77
N GLU A 259 4.65 8.12 -21.99
CA GLU A 259 5.24 7.17 -22.94
C GLU A 259 4.99 5.71 -22.52
N THR A 260 5.10 5.40 -21.23
CA THR A 260 4.81 4.07 -20.67
C THR A 260 3.31 3.75 -20.81
N ILE A 261 2.42 4.73 -20.57
CA ILE A 261 0.97 4.56 -20.83
C ILE A 261 0.72 4.30 -22.32
N ALA A 262 1.38 5.06 -23.21
CA ALA A 262 1.25 4.87 -24.65
C ALA A 262 1.79 3.50 -25.12
N TRP A 263 2.83 2.97 -24.47
CA TRP A 263 3.29 1.61 -24.67
C TRP A 263 2.25 0.58 -24.18
N ALA A 264 1.71 0.75 -22.96
CA ALA A 264 0.68 -0.13 -22.40
C ALA A 264 -0.60 -0.19 -23.25
N GLU A 265 -1.03 0.92 -23.86
CA GLU A 265 -2.11 1.01 -24.86
C GLU A 265 -1.93 0.07 -26.06
N THR A 266 -0.69 -0.32 -26.37
CA THR A 266 -0.41 -1.28 -27.45
C THR A 266 -0.48 -2.74 -26.98
N MET A 267 -0.36 -2.98 -25.67
CA MET A 267 -0.31 -4.31 -25.06
C MET A 267 -1.71 -4.84 -24.70
N VAL A 268 -2.59 -4.00 -24.15
CA VAL A 268 -3.92 -4.38 -23.61
C VAL A 268 -4.99 -4.78 -24.64
N LYS A 269 -4.59 -5.18 -25.85
CA LYS A 269 -5.49 -5.46 -26.99
C LYS A 269 -5.72 -6.95 -27.28
N GLN A 270 -4.94 -7.85 -26.67
CA GLN A 270 -4.82 -9.23 -27.14
C GLN A 270 -5.12 -10.30 -26.07
N ALA A 271 -5.02 -9.95 -24.78
CA ALA A 271 -5.20 -10.86 -23.65
C ALA A 271 -5.82 -10.11 -22.46
N GLN A 272 -6.23 -10.85 -21.43
CA GLN A 272 -6.54 -10.28 -20.12
C GLN A 272 -5.23 -9.82 -19.47
N VAL A 273 -5.19 -8.57 -19.03
CA VAL A 273 -3.97 -7.94 -18.53
C VAL A 273 -4.16 -7.52 -17.08
N LEU A 274 -3.48 -8.19 -16.15
CA LEU A 274 -3.42 -7.81 -14.73
C LEU A 274 -2.23 -6.86 -14.49
N PRO A 275 -2.46 -5.59 -14.14
CA PRO A 275 -1.37 -4.68 -13.81
C PRO A 275 -0.83 -4.96 -12.40
N ILE A 276 0.49 -5.03 -12.32
CA ILE A 276 1.26 -5.17 -11.09
C ILE A 276 2.10 -3.91 -10.95
N MET A 277 1.98 -3.23 -9.81
CA MET A 277 2.61 -1.92 -9.57
C MET A 277 3.28 -1.93 -8.19
N HIS A 278 4.27 -1.07 -7.99
CA HIS A 278 4.74 -0.81 -6.62
C HIS A 278 3.82 0.20 -5.93
N HIS A 279 3.62 1.36 -6.55
CA HIS A 279 2.68 2.39 -6.09
C HIS A 279 1.26 2.11 -6.61
N GLY A 280 0.27 2.05 -5.72
CA GLY A 280 -1.14 1.90 -6.08
C GLY A 280 -1.68 3.09 -6.89
N ALA A 281 -2.57 2.81 -7.84
CA ALA A 281 -3.23 3.80 -8.69
C ALA A 281 -4.42 4.50 -8.00
N LEU A 282 -4.95 3.94 -6.91
CA LEU A 282 -6.03 4.51 -6.11
C LEU A 282 -5.50 5.10 -4.81
N SER A 283 -6.26 6.05 -4.24
CA SER A 283 -5.97 6.51 -2.88
C SER A 283 -6.52 5.52 -1.86
N HIS A 284 -5.61 4.96 -1.06
CA HIS A 284 -5.95 4.10 0.08
C HIS A 284 -6.19 4.89 1.38
N PHE A 285 -5.77 6.16 1.42
CA PHE A 285 -5.90 7.04 2.58
C PHE A 285 -6.84 8.22 2.29
N ARG A 286 -7.25 8.95 3.33
CA ARG A 286 -8.14 10.12 3.25
C ARG A 286 -7.61 11.30 4.05
N GLY A 287 -8.10 12.50 3.74
CA GLY A 287 -7.84 13.70 4.53
C GLY A 287 -6.36 14.06 4.59
N GLU A 288 -5.87 14.48 5.77
CA GLU A 288 -4.47 14.81 5.97
C GLU A 288 -3.55 13.59 5.81
N VAL A 289 -4.03 12.37 6.11
CA VAL A 289 -3.25 11.14 5.88
C VAL A 289 -3.02 10.94 4.38
N GLN A 290 -4.04 11.22 3.57
CA GLN A 290 -3.89 11.26 2.12
C GLN A 290 -2.92 12.35 1.69
N GLU A 291 -2.99 13.58 2.21
CA GLU A 291 -2.06 14.64 1.79
C GLU A 291 -0.59 14.32 2.12
N VAL A 292 -0.34 13.54 3.18
CA VAL A 292 1.01 13.11 3.57
C VAL A 292 1.49 11.89 2.77
N GLN A 293 0.58 10.99 2.36
CA GLN A 293 0.94 9.73 1.69
C GLN A 293 0.68 9.71 0.17
N ASN A 294 -0.24 10.53 -0.32
CA ASN A 294 -0.78 10.50 -1.68
C ASN A 294 -0.08 11.51 -2.57
N ASP A 295 1.22 11.31 -2.66
CA ASP A 295 2.16 12.12 -3.39
C ASP A 295 2.50 11.40 -4.72
N ASN A 296 1.51 10.80 -5.39
CA ASN A 296 1.68 10.00 -6.61
C ASN A 296 1.02 10.66 -7.83
N GLU A 297 1.74 10.74 -8.96
CA GLU A 297 1.26 11.26 -10.25
C GLU A 297 0.61 10.15 -11.11
N LEU A 298 -0.44 9.48 -10.58
CA LEU A 298 -1.04 8.28 -11.18
C LEU A 298 -2.44 8.47 -11.81
N ASP A 299 -3.02 9.68 -11.74
CA ASP A 299 -4.35 9.98 -12.29
C ASP A 299 -4.52 9.58 -13.76
N ALA A 300 -3.49 9.81 -14.58
CA ALA A 300 -3.52 9.45 -15.99
C ALA A 300 -3.59 7.93 -16.19
N PHE A 301 -2.88 7.16 -15.35
CA PHE A 301 -2.92 5.71 -15.38
C PHE A 301 -4.24 5.16 -14.83
N GLN A 302 -4.79 5.74 -13.76
CA GLN A 302 -6.14 5.42 -13.29
C GLN A 302 -7.19 5.59 -14.39
N GLN A 303 -7.10 6.68 -15.16
CA GLN A 303 -7.99 6.89 -16.32
C GLN A 303 -7.76 5.89 -17.46
N PHE A 304 -6.53 5.42 -17.65
CA PHE A 304 -6.21 4.33 -18.58
C PHE A 304 -6.91 3.03 -18.14
N LEU A 305 -6.78 2.64 -16.88
CA LEU A 305 -7.41 1.43 -16.33
C LEU A 305 -8.93 1.42 -16.53
N VAL A 306 -9.60 2.52 -16.17
CA VAL A 306 -11.06 2.68 -16.34
C VAL A 306 -11.47 2.61 -17.82
N ARG A 307 -10.69 3.24 -18.71
CA ARG A 307 -11.00 3.28 -20.15
C ARG A 307 -10.87 1.91 -20.81
N HIS A 308 -9.89 1.12 -20.40
CA HIS A 308 -9.67 -0.24 -20.89
C HIS A 308 -10.43 -1.30 -20.09
N ARG A 309 -11.22 -0.88 -19.10
CA ARG A 309 -12.02 -1.75 -18.24
C ARG A 309 -11.20 -2.82 -17.52
N ILE A 310 -10.01 -2.46 -17.07
CA ILE A 310 -9.13 -3.34 -16.28
C ILE A 310 -9.57 -3.26 -14.81
N PRO A 311 -10.21 -4.29 -14.25
CA PRO A 311 -11.01 -4.16 -13.02
C PRO A 311 -10.22 -4.35 -11.72
N LEU A 312 -8.93 -4.69 -11.81
CA LEU A 312 -8.09 -4.98 -10.66
C LEU A 312 -6.64 -4.53 -10.93
N THR A 313 -6.03 -3.88 -9.95
CA THR A 313 -4.58 -3.69 -9.80
C THR A 313 -4.09 -4.34 -8.52
N LEU A 314 -2.85 -4.85 -8.55
CA LEU A 314 -2.15 -5.34 -7.35
C LEU A 314 -0.91 -4.50 -7.11
N ALA A 315 -0.71 -4.06 -5.86
CA ALA A 315 0.38 -3.18 -5.49
C ALA A 315 0.92 -3.40 -4.06
N GLY A 316 1.96 -2.66 -3.71
CA GLY A 316 2.64 -2.68 -2.40
C GLY A 316 2.82 -1.27 -1.85
N HIS A 317 4.05 -0.92 -1.44
CA HIS A 317 4.52 0.42 -1.03
C HIS A 317 3.94 0.96 0.28
N LEU A 318 2.62 0.83 0.51
CA LEU A 318 1.97 1.31 1.73
C LEU A 318 2.14 0.34 2.91
N HIS A 319 2.72 -0.84 2.66
CA HIS A 319 3.03 -1.91 3.62
C HIS A 319 1.83 -2.53 4.36
N THR A 320 0.63 -1.96 4.24
CA THR A 320 -0.60 -2.44 4.86
C THR A 320 -1.39 -3.35 3.92
N GLN A 321 -2.02 -4.39 4.46
CA GLN A 321 -3.05 -5.13 3.71
C GLN A 321 -4.30 -4.27 3.60
N HIS A 322 -4.62 -3.78 2.41
CA HIS A 322 -5.79 -2.94 2.20
C HIS A 322 -6.39 -3.08 0.80
N ILE A 323 -7.70 -3.09 0.72
CA ILE A 323 -8.48 -3.25 -0.51
C ILE A 323 -9.40 -2.05 -0.65
N THR A 324 -9.28 -1.33 -1.77
CA THR A 324 -10.14 -0.20 -2.08
C THR A 324 -10.71 -0.31 -3.49
N SER A 325 -11.67 0.56 -3.80
CA SER A 325 -12.27 0.59 -5.14
C SER A 325 -12.67 1.99 -5.57
N LEU A 326 -12.55 2.24 -6.86
CA LEU A 326 -13.13 3.37 -7.57
C LEU A 326 -14.37 2.89 -8.32
N GLN A 327 -15.53 3.33 -7.87
CA GLN A 327 -16.79 3.08 -8.58
C GLN A 327 -17.08 4.15 -9.62
N THR A 328 -17.38 3.70 -10.83
CA THR A 328 -17.99 4.49 -11.91
C THR A 328 -19.40 3.93 -12.19
N PRO A 329 -20.27 4.63 -12.95
CA PRO A 329 -21.65 4.19 -13.16
C PRO A 329 -21.83 2.79 -13.74
N ASP A 330 -20.86 2.27 -14.48
CA ASP A 330 -20.94 1.00 -15.21
C ASP A 330 -19.71 0.09 -14.99
N PHE A 331 -18.76 0.50 -14.14
CA PHE A 331 -17.49 -0.21 -13.93
C PHE A 331 -16.91 0.06 -12.54
N THR A 332 -16.28 -0.96 -11.95
CA THR A 332 -15.56 -0.85 -10.70
C THR A 332 -14.10 -1.22 -10.95
N LEU A 333 -13.20 -0.28 -10.65
CA LEU A 333 -11.77 -0.55 -10.55
C LEU A 333 -11.46 -0.87 -9.09
N ASN A 334 -10.95 -2.06 -8.82
CA ASN A 334 -10.50 -2.46 -7.50
C ASN A 334 -8.97 -2.38 -7.44
N GLU A 335 -8.45 -2.12 -6.25
CA GLU A 335 -7.01 -2.17 -5.99
C GLU A 335 -6.77 -2.91 -4.68
N VAL A 336 -5.79 -3.82 -4.73
CA VAL A 336 -5.29 -4.53 -3.55
C VAL A 336 -3.87 -4.07 -3.30
N ILE A 337 -3.63 -3.53 -2.11
CA ILE A 337 -2.30 -3.37 -1.55
C ILE A 337 -2.04 -4.61 -0.68
N THR A 338 -1.02 -5.37 -1.05
CA THR A 338 -0.56 -6.50 -0.25
C THR A 338 0.37 -5.98 0.85
N THR A 339 0.21 -6.51 2.07
CA THR A 339 1.08 -6.12 3.19
C THR A 339 2.55 -6.41 2.88
N SER A 340 3.44 -5.63 3.50
CA SER A 340 4.88 -5.82 3.36
C SER A 340 5.32 -7.19 3.87
N PHE A 341 6.25 -7.80 3.15
CA PHE A 341 6.86 -9.07 3.53
C PHE A 341 7.81 -8.94 4.73
N SER A 342 8.32 -7.73 5.02
CA SER A 342 9.28 -7.45 6.09
C SER A 342 8.69 -6.79 7.35
N ILE A 343 7.41 -6.41 7.31
CA ILE A 343 6.69 -5.81 8.45
C ILE A 343 5.61 -6.79 8.92
N TYR A 344 5.19 -6.71 10.19
CA TYR A 344 4.05 -7.46 10.67
C TYR A 344 2.82 -7.27 9.76
N PRO A 345 2.13 -8.34 9.33
CA PRO A 345 2.32 -9.74 9.72
C PRO A 345 3.27 -10.58 8.82
N GLY A 346 3.90 -10.02 7.79
CA GLY A 346 4.83 -10.71 6.91
C GLY A 346 4.15 -11.77 6.05
N LYS A 347 3.05 -11.40 5.38
CA LYS A 347 2.16 -12.31 4.65
C LYS A 347 2.39 -12.27 3.14
N ILE A 348 1.72 -13.19 2.44
CA ILE A 348 1.79 -13.39 0.99
C ILE A 348 0.39 -13.15 0.41
N GLY A 349 0.31 -12.49 -0.75
CA GLY A 349 -0.91 -12.47 -1.55
C GLY A 349 -0.98 -13.70 -2.45
N ARG A 350 -2.08 -14.44 -2.43
CA ARG A 350 -2.37 -15.53 -3.38
C ARG A 350 -3.40 -15.03 -4.39
N VAL A 351 -3.07 -15.13 -5.67
CA VAL A 351 -3.91 -14.70 -6.79
C VAL A 351 -4.22 -15.91 -7.65
N GLN A 352 -5.50 -16.25 -7.72
CA GLN A 352 -5.98 -17.34 -8.56
C GLN A 352 -6.68 -16.76 -9.78
N LEU A 353 -6.07 -16.94 -10.95
CA LEU A 353 -6.62 -16.53 -12.24
C LEU A 353 -7.40 -17.68 -12.85
N SER A 354 -8.56 -17.39 -13.41
CA SER A 354 -9.38 -18.32 -14.20
C SER A 354 -9.78 -17.64 -15.50
N ASN A 355 -10.56 -18.31 -16.35
CA ASN A 355 -10.88 -17.82 -17.70
C ASN A 355 -11.36 -16.36 -17.77
N ASN A 356 -12.16 -15.89 -16.81
CA ASN A 356 -12.66 -14.50 -16.75
C ASN A 356 -12.74 -13.97 -15.31
N SER A 357 -11.84 -14.39 -14.42
CA SER A 357 -11.86 -13.91 -13.03
C SER A 357 -10.49 -13.97 -12.37
N ALA A 358 -10.27 -13.09 -11.41
CA ALA A 358 -9.14 -13.10 -10.51
C ALA A 358 -9.65 -13.11 -9.06
N ASN A 359 -9.13 -14.03 -8.24
CA ASN A 359 -9.42 -14.09 -6.81
C ASN A 359 -8.12 -13.83 -6.04
N TYR A 360 -8.12 -12.79 -5.21
CA TYR A 360 -7.06 -12.50 -4.26
C TYR A 360 -7.41 -13.05 -2.88
N GLN A 361 -6.43 -13.66 -2.22
CA GLN A 361 -6.50 -14.05 -0.82
C GLN A 361 -5.14 -13.84 -0.15
N GLN A 362 -5.12 -13.17 1.00
CA GLN A 362 -3.95 -13.10 1.84
C GLN A 362 -3.72 -14.45 2.56
N ILE A 363 -2.52 -15.02 2.45
CA ILE A 363 -2.10 -16.26 3.10
C ILE A 363 -0.87 -16.04 3.99
N ASP A 364 -0.65 -16.94 4.94
CA ASP A 364 0.49 -16.88 5.86
C ASP A 364 1.80 -17.35 5.20
N LEU A 365 2.91 -16.73 5.57
CA LEU A 365 4.24 -17.30 5.44
C LEU A 365 4.50 -18.28 6.59
N ASP A 366 4.76 -19.56 6.29
CA ASP A 366 5.01 -20.56 7.32
C ASP A 366 6.46 -20.57 7.82
N MET A 367 6.76 -19.67 8.76
CA MET A 367 8.07 -19.60 9.40
C MET A 367 8.35 -20.75 10.39
N ARG A 368 7.39 -21.64 10.66
CA ARG A 368 7.52 -22.67 11.72
C ARG A 368 8.64 -23.67 11.47
N ALA A 369 9.05 -23.88 10.22
CA ALA A 369 10.15 -24.79 9.88
C ALA A 369 11.52 -24.29 10.37
N TYR A 370 11.66 -22.98 10.62
CA TYR A 370 12.93 -22.32 10.99
C TYR A 370 13.05 -22.11 12.49
N PHE A 371 11.92 -22.10 13.18
CA PHE A 371 11.86 -21.95 14.62
C PHE A 371 11.74 -23.30 15.32
N GLN A 372 12.48 -23.48 16.42
CA GLN A 372 12.20 -24.59 17.34
C GLN A 372 10.77 -24.46 17.88
N ALA A 373 10.19 -25.56 18.38
CA ALA A 373 8.85 -25.53 18.97
C ALA A 373 8.74 -24.44 20.06
N GLY A 374 7.82 -23.48 19.87
CA GLY A 374 7.61 -22.32 20.75
C GLY A 374 8.43 -21.06 20.42
N ALA A 375 9.38 -21.12 19.47
CA ALA A 375 10.13 -19.95 19.00
C ALA A 375 9.42 -19.19 17.87
N TYR A 376 8.45 -19.80 17.17
CA TYR A 376 7.61 -19.09 16.20
C TYR A 376 6.79 -17.97 16.88
N ASP A 377 6.21 -18.25 18.05
CA ASP A 377 5.45 -17.25 18.81
C ASP A 377 6.36 -16.09 19.26
N GLN A 378 7.64 -16.37 19.53
CA GLN A 378 8.63 -15.35 19.86
C GLN A 378 8.97 -14.49 18.64
N TYR A 379 9.10 -15.08 17.45
CA TYR A 379 9.27 -14.34 16.21
C TYR A 379 8.07 -13.44 15.91
N MET A 380 6.84 -13.96 16.01
CA MET A 380 5.64 -13.14 15.80
C MET A 380 5.52 -12.02 16.85
N THR A 381 5.90 -12.29 18.10
CA THR A 381 5.96 -11.27 19.16
C THR A 381 7.03 -10.22 18.85
N HIS A 382 8.19 -10.62 18.32
CA HIS A 382 9.24 -9.70 17.89
C HIS A 382 8.77 -8.79 16.76
N LEU A 383 8.18 -9.37 15.72
CA LEU A 383 7.70 -8.63 14.55
C LEU A 383 6.56 -7.66 14.92
N ALA A 384 5.61 -8.11 15.75
CA ALA A 384 4.58 -7.24 16.31
C ALA A 384 5.19 -6.12 17.17
N GLY A 385 6.15 -6.45 18.04
CA GLY A 385 6.82 -5.48 18.90
C GLY A 385 7.62 -4.41 18.14
N LEU A 386 8.21 -4.75 16.99
CA LEU A 386 8.84 -3.76 16.11
C LEU A 386 7.81 -2.77 15.57
N HIS A 387 6.65 -3.27 15.13
CA HIS A 387 5.56 -2.46 14.59
C HIS A 387 4.88 -1.59 15.66
N GLU A 388 4.60 -2.15 16.83
CA GLU A 388 4.04 -1.44 17.99
C GLU A 388 5.00 -0.33 18.43
N ASN A 389 6.30 -0.63 18.60
CA ASN A 389 7.30 0.38 18.95
C ASN A 389 7.41 1.50 17.89
N SER A 390 7.28 1.17 16.60
CA SER A 390 7.25 2.18 15.54
C SER A 390 6.05 3.14 15.72
N THR A 391 4.87 2.57 15.93
CA THR A 391 3.62 3.30 16.17
C THR A 391 3.75 4.19 17.42
N HIS A 392 4.30 3.62 18.50
CA HIS A 392 4.55 4.31 19.75
C HIS A 392 5.42 5.55 19.57
N LEU A 393 6.55 5.42 18.86
CA LEU A 393 7.45 6.54 18.62
C LEU A 393 6.79 7.65 17.79
N ILE A 394 5.98 7.31 16.79
CA ILE A 394 5.24 8.29 15.97
C ILE A 394 4.25 9.08 16.82
N ILE A 395 3.50 8.40 17.70
CA ILE A 395 2.51 9.04 18.57
C ILE A 395 3.20 9.95 19.58
N PHE A 396 4.29 9.46 20.20
CA PHE A 396 5.07 10.27 21.13
C PHE A 396 5.67 11.52 20.49
N ASP A 397 6.18 11.42 19.26
CA ASP A 397 6.69 12.58 18.52
C ASP A 397 5.55 13.56 18.16
N THR A 398 4.43 13.02 17.66
CA THR A 398 3.25 13.81 17.26
C THR A 398 2.67 14.60 18.43
N LEU A 399 2.55 13.97 19.60
CA LEU A 399 1.95 14.58 20.80
C LEU A 399 2.97 15.33 21.67
N TYR A 400 4.26 15.35 21.31
CA TYR A 400 5.33 15.89 22.18
C TYR A 400 5.10 17.35 22.61
N ASN A 401 4.58 18.17 21.69
CA ASN A 401 4.31 19.60 21.92
C ASN A 401 2.85 19.89 22.29
N ASP A 402 2.02 18.86 22.48
CA ASP A 402 0.62 19.04 22.81
C ASP A 402 0.39 19.06 24.32
N ASP A 403 0.09 20.22 24.90
CA ASP A 403 -0.08 20.31 26.35
C ASP A 403 -1.35 19.59 26.88
N GLU A 404 -2.33 19.32 26.03
CA GLU A 404 -3.61 18.69 26.39
C GLU A 404 -3.54 17.16 26.30
N LEU A 405 -2.99 16.64 25.22
CA LEU A 405 -2.90 15.20 24.94
C LEU A 405 -1.60 14.55 25.44
N ARG A 406 -0.51 15.31 25.61
CA ARG A 406 0.77 14.75 26.10
C ARG A 406 0.65 13.98 27.43
N PRO A 407 -0.18 14.39 28.41
CA PRO A 407 -0.38 13.59 29.63
C PRO A 407 -1.00 12.21 29.37
N HIS A 408 -1.65 12.01 28.24
CA HIS A 408 -2.38 10.80 27.83
C HIS A 408 -1.66 10.02 26.73
N THR A 409 -0.44 10.40 26.34
CA THR A 409 0.29 9.79 25.21
C THR A 409 0.43 8.28 25.36
N GLU A 410 0.69 7.76 26.57
CA GLU A 410 0.81 6.30 26.78
C GLU A 410 -0.51 5.58 26.49
N GLU A 411 -1.62 6.06 27.07
CA GLU A 411 -2.96 5.46 26.90
C GLU A 411 -3.41 5.53 25.43
N ILE A 412 -3.15 6.66 24.77
CA ILE A 412 -3.43 6.83 23.33
C ILE A 412 -2.54 5.87 22.51
N SER A 413 -1.27 5.73 22.87
CA SER A 413 -0.33 4.86 22.17
C SER A 413 -0.76 3.41 22.20
N GLU A 414 -1.10 2.86 23.37
CA GLU A 414 -1.52 1.47 23.51
C GLU A 414 -2.73 1.13 22.60
N VAL A 415 -3.69 2.05 22.48
CA VAL A 415 -4.86 1.84 21.61
C VAL A 415 -4.49 1.93 20.14
N PHE A 416 -3.69 2.93 19.74
CA PHE A 416 -3.29 3.07 18.33
C PHE A 416 -2.29 1.99 17.91
N GLU A 417 -1.47 1.46 18.80
CA GLU A 417 -0.62 0.29 18.56
C GLU A 417 -1.50 -0.90 18.13
N ALA A 418 -2.56 -1.21 18.88
CA ALA A 418 -3.49 -2.28 18.55
C ALA A 418 -4.30 -2.03 17.27
N LEU A 419 -4.79 -0.79 17.08
CA LEU A 419 -5.51 -0.38 15.87
C LEU A 419 -4.61 -0.48 14.64
N ASN A 420 -3.40 0.05 14.71
CA ASN A 420 -2.45 0.08 13.60
C ASN A 420 -1.98 -1.33 13.24
N LEU A 421 -1.68 -2.17 14.24
CA LEU A 421 -1.30 -3.57 14.03
C LEU A 421 -2.41 -4.36 13.31
N SER A 422 -3.66 -4.13 13.70
CA SER A 422 -4.83 -4.78 13.09
C SER A 422 -5.12 -4.24 11.69
N PHE A 423 -4.87 -2.94 11.45
CA PHE A 423 -5.00 -2.31 10.13
C PHE A 423 -3.97 -2.85 9.15
N PHE A 424 -2.69 -2.91 9.53
CA PHE A 424 -1.61 -3.44 8.70
C PHE A 424 -1.83 -4.92 8.33
N LYS A 425 -2.40 -5.70 9.24
CA LYS A 425 -2.79 -7.10 9.01
C LYS A 425 -4.04 -7.25 8.12
N GLY A 426 -4.83 -6.19 7.95
CA GLY A 426 -6.11 -6.21 7.27
C GLY A 426 -7.23 -6.88 8.06
N SER A 427 -7.14 -6.89 9.41
CA SER A 427 -8.04 -7.64 10.29
C SER A 427 -8.90 -6.80 11.23
N ILE A 428 -9.14 -5.53 10.90
CA ILE A 428 -9.97 -4.63 11.72
C ILE A 428 -11.35 -5.23 11.96
N SER A 429 -11.98 -5.83 10.95
CA SER A 429 -13.31 -6.44 11.10
C SER A 429 -13.34 -7.58 12.11
N GLU A 430 -12.30 -8.41 12.13
CA GLU A 430 -12.17 -9.56 13.02
C GLU A 430 -11.85 -9.13 14.44
N ASP A 431 -11.03 -8.09 14.59
CA ASP A 431 -10.53 -7.60 15.87
C ASP A 431 -11.43 -6.51 16.49
N TRP A 432 -12.45 -6.01 15.75
CA TRP A 432 -13.25 -4.83 16.10
C TRP A 432 -13.87 -4.88 17.50
N ALA A 433 -14.40 -6.03 17.93
CA ALA A 433 -15.04 -6.16 19.23
C ALA A 433 -14.09 -5.86 20.41
N GLN A 434 -12.78 -6.10 20.24
CA GLN A 434 -11.77 -5.77 21.24
C GLN A 434 -11.29 -4.32 21.07
N LEU A 435 -11.09 -3.89 19.82
CA LEU A 435 -10.65 -2.54 19.48
C LEU A 435 -11.66 -1.46 19.90
N GLU A 436 -12.97 -1.71 19.76
CA GLU A 436 -14.03 -0.79 20.17
C GLU A 436 -13.97 -0.50 21.67
N VAL A 437 -13.72 -1.54 22.49
CA VAL A 437 -13.58 -1.38 23.94
C VAL A 437 -12.34 -0.55 24.27
N ALA A 438 -11.21 -0.81 23.62
CA ALA A 438 -9.97 -0.06 23.82
C ALA A 438 -10.15 1.42 23.43
N LEU A 439 -10.74 1.68 22.26
CA LEU A 439 -11.01 3.02 21.76
C LEU A 439 -11.94 3.81 22.68
N SER A 440 -12.98 3.18 23.24
CA SER A 440 -13.89 3.83 24.21
C SER A 440 -13.18 4.31 25.48
N GLY A 441 -12.02 3.72 25.81
CA GLY A 441 -11.21 4.11 26.95
C GLY A 441 -10.49 5.45 26.78
N ILE A 442 -10.32 5.92 25.54
CA ILE A 442 -9.61 7.16 25.20
C ILE A 442 -10.45 8.15 24.39
N ASP A 443 -11.74 7.84 24.15
CA ASP A 443 -12.65 8.62 23.32
C ASP A 443 -12.77 10.08 23.82
N ASP A 444 -12.87 10.28 25.14
CA ASP A 444 -12.90 11.60 25.77
C ASP A 444 -11.60 12.42 25.53
N HIS A 445 -10.47 11.76 25.24
CA HIS A 445 -9.21 12.44 24.92
C HIS A 445 -9.13 12.83 23.44
N ILE A 446 -9.62 11.97 22.53
CA ILE A 446 -9.47 12.17 21.09
C ILE A 446 -10.60 13.01 20.50
N ALA A 447 -11.84 12.81 20.95
CA ALA A 447 -13.05 13.40 20.35
C ALA A 447 -13.09 14.94 20.38
N ASP A 448 -12.40 15.57 21.32
CA ASP A 448 -12.30 17.03 21.45
C ASP A 448 -11.02 17.61 20.82
N SER A 449 -10.17 16.77 20.21
CA SER A 449 -8.88 17.20 19.65
C SER A 449 -8.99 17.73 18.21
N ASP A 450 -8.31 18.86 17.94
CA ASP A 450 -8.19 19.44 16.59
C ASP A 450 -7.21 18.65 15.67
N TYR A 451 -6.72 17.49 16.11
CA TYR A 451 -5.76 16.68 15.34
C TYR A 451 -6.44 15.93 14.20
N ARG A 452 -6.56 16.62 13.08
CA ARG A 452 -7.08 16.08 11.82
C ARG A 452 -6.36 14.80 11.38
N PHE A 453 -5.03 14.70 11.55
CA PHE A 453 -4.30 13.45 11.29
C PHE A 453 -4.85 12.22 12.04
N PHE A 454 -5.04 12.29 13.37
CA PHE A 454 -5.55 11.14 14.14
C PHE A 454 -6.99 10.82 13.80
N ASN A 455 -7.82 11.85 13.62
CA ASN A 455 -9.22 11.68 13.27
C ASN A 455 -9.38 11.09 11.87
N ASP A 456 -8.63 11.57 10.87
CA ASP A 456 -8.66 11.05 9.50
C ASP A 456 -8.12 9.62 9.43
N TYR A 457 -7.07 9.31 10.23
CA TYR A 457 -6.53 7.95 10.31
C TYR A 457 -7.50 6.99 10.99
N LEU A 458 -8.12 7.42 12.09
CA LEU A 458 -9.13 6.64 12.78
C LEU A 458 -10.34 6.42 11.86
N ASP A 459 -10.84 7.45 11.19
CA ASP A 459 -11.95 7.34 10.23
C ASP A 459 -11.64 6.34 9.11
N LEU A 460 -10.39 6.30 8.62
CA LEU A 460 -9.94 5.29 7.68
C LEU A 460 -10.04 3.88 8.27
N ILE A 461 -9.47 3.65 9.45
CA ILE A 461 -9.52 2.35 10.13
C ILE A 461 -10.98 1.92 10.34
N LEU A 462 -11.82 2.81 10.87
CA LEU A 462 -13.23 2.57 11.12
C LEU A 462 -14.01 2.25 9.84
N SER A 463 -13.59 2.78 8.69
CA SER A 463 -14.24 2.47 7.41
C SER A 463 -14.06 1.01 6.98
N THR A 464 -13.07 0.30 7.53
CA THR A 464 -12.77 -1.10 7.21
C THR A 464 -13.39 -2.11 8.18
N LYS A 465 -13.99 -1.66 9.30
CA LYS A 465 -14.45 -2.55 10.39
C LYS A 465 -15.58 -3.52 10.03
N ASP A 466 -16.29 -3.28 8.94
CA ASP A 466 -17.44 -4.10 8.52
C ASP A 466 -17.13 -4.97 7.29
N TYR A 467 -15.89 -4.97 6.79
CA TYR A 467 -15.51 -5.63 5.53
C TYR A 467 -14.15 -6.33 5.63
N SER A 468 -14.02 -7.51 5.01
CA SER A 468 -12.73 -8.17 4.90
C SER A 468 -11.78 -7.36 4.02
N GLN A 469 -10.54 -7.20 4.48
CA GLN A 469 -9.44 -6.63 3.70
C GLN A 469 -8.47 -7.71 3.19
N THR A 470 -8.79 -9.00 3.39
CA THR A 470 -7.88 -10.12 3.11
C THR A 470 -8.29 -10.95 1.90
N GLU A 471 -9.48 -10.74 1.35
CA GLU A 471 -9.97 -11.48 0.19
C GLU A 471 -10.79 -10.60 -0.76
N LEU A 472 -10.67 -10.85 -2.06
CA LEU A 472 -11.43 -10.17 -3.10
C LEU A 472 -11.56 -11.04 -4.36
N GLY A 473 -12.79 -11.24 -4.81
CA GLY A 473 -13.07 -11.83 -6.13
C GLY A 473 -13.49 -10.76 -7.15
N VAL A 474 -12.88 -10.78 -8.33
CA VAL A 474 -13.14 -9.83 -9.41
C VAL A 474 -13.39 -10.58 -10.73
N GLY A 475 -14.47 -10.24 -11.43
CA GLY A 475 -14.71 -10.69 -12.80
C GLY A 475 -13.96 -9.80 -13.81
N TRP A 476 -13.39 -10.41 -14.85
CA TRP A 476 -12.58 -9.74 -15.88
C TRP A 476 -13.38 -9.25 -17.08
#